data_AF-E8KIR9-F1
#
_entry.id   AF-E8KIR9-F1
#
_cell.length_a   1.000
_cell.length_b   1.000
_cell.length_c   1.000
_cell.angle_alpha   90.00
_cell.angle_beta   90.00
_cell.angle_gamma   90.00
#
_symmetry.space_group_name_H-M   'P 1'
#
loop_
_entity.id
_entity.type
_entity.pdbx_description
1 polymer ?
#
loop_
_entity_poly.entity_id
_entity_poly.type
_entity_poly.pdbx_seq_one_letter_code
_entity_poly.pdbx_strand_id
1 'polypeptide(L)' 'MQLLLSATTSAYAANFPGACTREYDPRPYITKEGKLVYAPNQCIADLWAEQGK' A
#
# COMPACT_ATOMS: atom_id res chain seq x y z
N MET A 1 -21.44 8.19 23.95
CA MET A 1 -19.98 8.45 23.97
C MET A 1 -19.38 7.67 22.81
N GLN A 2 -19.15 8.35 21.67
CA GLN A 2 -18.68 7.74 20.43
C GLN A 2 -17.23 7.27 20.64
N LEU A 3 -17.01 5.97 20.76
CA LEU A 3 -15.67 5.38 20.70
C LEU A 3 -15.19 5.46 19.24
N LEU A 4 -14.51 6.56 18.91
CA LEU A 4 -13.68 6.67 17.72
C LEU A 4 -12.54 5.66 17.90
N LEU A 5 -12.77 4.41 17.51
CA LEU A 5 -11.71 3.44 17.26
C LEU A 5 -10.89 4.01 16.10
N SER A 6 -9.84 4.75 16.44
CA SER A 6 -8.71 4.99 15.54
C SER A 6 -8.20 3.63 15.11
N ALA A 7 -8.68 3.14 13.97
CA ALA A 7 -8.04 2.09 13.23
C ALA A 7 -6.68 2.66 12.78
N THR A 8 -5.71 2.63 13.67
CA THR A 8 -4.31 2.56 13.29
C THR A 8 -4.10 1.16 12.70
N THR A 9 -4.74 0.89 11.55
CA THR A 9 -4.17 -0.03 10.58
C THR A 9 -2.82 0.58 10.28
N SER A 10 -1.78 0.07 10.98
CA SER A 10 -0.40 0.45 10.76
C SER A 10 -0.23 0.59 9.26
N ALA A 11 0.25 1.75 8.79
CA ALA A 11 0.45 1.98 7.36
C ALA A 11 1.15 0.79 6.70
N TYR A 12 1.99 0.09 7.48
CA TYR A 12 2.58 -1.20 7.18
C TYR A 12 1.57 -2.34 6.88
N ALA A 13 0.58 -2.62 7.72
CA ALA A 13 -0.44 -3.65 7.47
C ALA A 13 -1.37 -3.31 6.29
N ALA A 14 -1.59 -2.02 6.02
CA ALA A 14 -2.31 -1.57 4.83
C ALA A 14 -1.48 -1.72 3.54
N ASN A 15 -0.15 -1.75 3.67
CA ASN A 15 0.79 -1.89 2.56
C ASN A 15 1.08 -3.36 2.23
N PHE A 16 0.98 -4.25 3.22
CA PHE A 16 1.11 -5.69 3.03
C PHE A 16 -0.20 -6.38 3.41
N PRO A 17 -1.27 -6.28 2.59
CA PRO A 17 -2.35 -7.25 2.71
C PRO A 17 -1.68 -8.63 2.58
N GLY A 18 -2.09 -9.62 3.40
CA GLY A 18 -1.38 -10.91 3.54
C GLY A 18 -1.14 -11.73 2.26
N ALA A 19 -1.50 -11.19 1.10
CA ALA A 19 -1.16 -11.64 -0.25
C ALA A 19 0.28 -11.30 -0.69
N CYS A 20 0.95 -10.29 -0.13
CA CYS A 20 2.30 -9.87 -0.57
C CYS A 20 3.41 -10.25 0.42
N THR A 21 4.58 -10.60 -0.14
CA THR A 21 5.79 -10.88 0.65
C THR A 21 6.30 -9.60 1.33
N ARG A 22 7.03 -9.77 2.45
CA ARG A 22 7.64 -8.66 3.22
C ARG A 22 9.02 -8.26 2.72
N GLU A 23 9.41 -8.77 1.55
CA GLU A 23 10.67 -8.42 0.91
C GLU A 23 10.63 -6.95 0.49
N TYR A 24 11.76 -6.26 0.68
CA TYR A 24 11.90 -4.85 0.36
C TYR A 24 12.77 -4.71 -0.89
N ASP A 25 12.11 -4.51 -2.03
CA ASP A 25 12.71 -4.24 -3.34
C ASP A 25 11.91 -3.10 -3.99
N PRO A 26 12.24 -1.82 -3.71
CA PRO A 26 11.37 -0.70 -4.08
C PRO A 26 11.15 -0.60 -5.59
N ARG A 27 9.88 -0.58 -6.00
CA ARG A 27 9.50 -0.48 -7.43
C ARG A 27 8.72 0.81 -7.70
N PRO A 28 9.07 1.56 -8.75
CA PRO A 28 8.26 2.69 -9.17
C PRO A 28 6.96 2.19 -9.80
N TYR A 29 5.85 2.88 -9.54
CA TYR A 29 4.59 2.70 -10.26
C TYR A 29 3.88 4.06 -10.43
N ILE A 30 2.95 4.11 -11.37
CA ILE A 30 2.14 5.30 -11.64
C ILE A 30 0.79 5.13 -10.95
N THR A 31 0.44 6.06 -10.07
CA THR A 31 -0.88 6.09 -9.42
C THR A 31 -1.96 6.48 -10.43
N LYS A 32 -3.23 6.25 -10.09
CA LYS A 32 -4.35 6.70 -10.95
C LYS A 32 -4.41 8.23 -11.12
N GLU A 33 -3.75 8.99 -10.25
CA GLU A 33 -3.59 10.44 -10.37
C GLU A 33 -2.44 10.85 -11.32
N GLY A 34 -1.75 9.88 -11.93
CA GLY A 34 -0.61 10.12 -12.82
C GLY A 34 0.69 10.46 -12.09
N LYS A 35 0.78 10.21 -10.78
CA LYS A 35 1.99 10.47 -9.99
C LYS A 35 2.90 9.25 -9.97
N LEU A 36 4.21 9.47 -10.08
CA LEU A 36 5.21 8.42 -9.88
C LEU A 36 5.46 8.25 -8.37
N VAL A 37 5.18 7.06 -7.85
CA VAL A 37 5.38 6.70 -6.43
C VAL A 37 6.15 5.39 -6.35
N TYR A 38 6.85 5.15 -5.24
CA TYR A 38 7.58 3.91 -5.00
C TYR A 38 6.81 3.03 -4.01
N ALA A 39 6.49 1.81 -4.45
CA ALA A 39 5.97 0.77 -3.59
C ALA A 39 7.11 -0.06 -2.98
N PRO A 40 6.91 -0.69 -1.81
CA PRO A 40 7.95 -1.49 -1.14
C PRO A 40 8.43 -2.73 -1.91
N ASN A 41 7.59 -3.28 -2.78
CA ASN A 41 7.94 -4.35 -3.73
C ASN A 41 6.93 -4.40 -4.89
N GLN A 42 7.21 -5.26 -5.89
CA GLN A 42 6.37 -5.41 -7.08
C GLN A 42 4.93 -5.83 -6.74
N CYS A 43 4.74 -6.78 -5.83
CA CYS A 43 3.40 -7.24 -5.45
C CYS A 43 2.56 -6.08 -4.89
N ILE A 44 3.17 -5.22 -4.06
CA ILE A 44 2.49 -4.05 -3.51
C ILE A 44 2.23 -2.99 -4.59
N ALA A 45 3.17 -2.81 -5.53
CA ALA A 45 3.01 -1.89 -6.65
C ALA A 45 1.76 -2.24 -7.48
N ASP A 46 1.59 -3.52 -7.81
CA ASP A 46 0.45 -4.02 -8.57
C ASP A 46 -0.86 -3.81 -7.79
N LEU A 47 -0.85 -4.16 -6.50
CA LEU A 47 -2.01 -3.99 -5.61
C LEU A 47 -2.42 -2.52 -5.45
N TRP A 48 -1.46 -1.60 -5.32
CA TRP A 48 -1.74 -0.16 -5.23
C TRP A 48 -2.22 0.41 -6.56
N ALA A 49 -1.67 -0.07 -7.69
CA ALA A 49 -2.15 0.29 -9.02
C ALA A 49 -3.61 -0.13 -9.22
N GLU A 50 -3.99 -1.34 -8.79
CA GLU A 50 -5.38 -1.83 -8.83
C GLU A 50 -6.30 -1.02 -7.90
N GLN A 51 -5.87 -0.79 -6.65
CA GLN A 51 -6.63 -0.01 -5.67
C GLN A 51 -6.74 1.47 -6.03
N GLY A 52 -5.82 1.99 -6.85
CA GLY A 52 -5.76 3.40 -7.22
C GLY A 52 -5.15 4.31 -6.16
N LYS A 53 -4.23 3.78 -5.35
CA LYS A 53 -3.42 4.58 -4.43
C LYS A 53 -2.28 5.29 -5.15
#